data_AF-A0A924QVM8-F1
#
_entry.id   AF-A0A924QVM8-F1
#
_cell.length_a   1.000
_cell.length_b   1.000
_cell.length_c   1.000
_cell.angle_alpha   90.00
_cell.angle_beta   90.00
_cell.angle_gamma   90.00
#
_symmetry.space_group_name_H-M   'P 1'
#
loop_
_entity.id
_entity.type
_entity.pdbx_description
1 polymer ?
#
loop_
_entity_poly.entity_id
_entity_poly.type
_entity_poly.pdbx_seq_one_letter_code
_entity_poly.pdbx_strand_id
1 'polypeptide(L)'
;MAIRVAINHKTTYHYDRLVSLSPHIFRLRPAVHSRTPIEAYTLKITPKEHFINWQQDPFGNYQARVVFPAKTRELSVEVEVIANMVVIN
;
A
#
# COMPACT_ATOMS: atom_id res chain seq x y z
N MET A 1 4.69 -20.78 -19.96
CA MET A 1 4.91 -19.37 -20.31
C MET A 1 4.37 -18.55 -19.15
N ALA A 2 5.22 -17.83 -18.42
CA ALA A 2 4.79 -17.06 -17.25
C ALA A 2 4.60 -15.60 -17.66
N ILE A 3 3.43 -15.02 -17.38
CA ILE A 3 3.12 -13.64 -17.76
C ILE A 3 3.51 -12.73 -16.60
N ARG A 4 4.42 -11.78 -16.83
CA ARG A 4 4.73 -10.75 -15.85
C ARG A 4 3.72 -9.61 -15.99
N VAL A 5 3.02 -9.29 -14.90
CA VAL A 5 2.03 -8.22 -14.85
C VAL A 5 2.47 -7.18 -13.83
N ALA A 6 2.45 -5.91 -14.23
CA ALA A 6 2.57 -4.78 -13.31
C ALA A 6 1.19 -4.19 -13.05
N ILE A 7 0.81 -4.06 -11.79
CA ILE A 7 -0.43 -3.43 -11.34
C ILE A 7 -0.05 -2.17 -10.57
N ASN A 8 -0.48 -1.01 -11.07
CA ASN A 8 -0.39 0.26 -10.35
C ASN A 8 -1.78 0.69 -9.89
N HIS A 9 -1.91 0.97 -8.60
CA HIS A 9 -3.11 1.50 -7.98
C HIS A 9 -2.78 2.82 -7.30
N LYS A 10 -3.47 3.90 -7.68
CA LYS A 10 -3.31 5.22 -7.09
C LYS A 10 -4.67 5.77 -6.65
N THR A 11 -4.74 6.22 -5.41
CA THR A 11 -5.89 6.97 -4.88
C THR A 11 -5.40 8.27 -4.30
N THR A 12 -6.04 9.38 -4.68
CA THR A 12 -5.69 10.73 -4.20
C THR A 12 -6.93 11.43 -3.69
N TYR A 13 -6.83 11.94 -2.46
CA TYR A 13 -7.82 12.79 -1.81
C TYR A 13 -7.26 14.20 -1.74
N HIS A 14 -8.02 15.17 -2.25
CA HIS A 14 -7.72 16.59 -2.12
C HIS A 14 -8.69 17.24 -1.14
N TYR A 15 -8.15 18.05 -0.24
CA TYR A 15 -8.92 18.79 0.77
C TYR A 15 -8.86 20.29 0.47
N ASP A 16 -10.01 20.93 0.60
CA ASP A 16 -10.19 22.38 0.44
C ASP A 16 -9.46 23.21 1.53
N ARG A 17 -9.10 22.57 2.64
CA ARG A 17 -8.38 23.15 3.79
C ARG A 17 -7.32 22.19 4.35
N LEU A 18 -6.45 22.71 5.20
CA LEU A 18 -5.50 21.91 5.96
C LEU A 18 -6.22 21.04 6.98
N VAL A 19 -6.13 19.72 6.81
CA VAL A 19 -6.75 18.73 7.71
C VAL A 19 -5.70 17.94 8.48
N SER A 20 -6.03 17.57 9.72
CA SER A 20 -5.26 16.60 10.49
C SER A 20 -5.75 15.19 10.12
N LEU A 21 -4.84 14.34 9.65
CA LEU A 21 -5.16 12.94 9.36
C LEU A 21 -5.00 12.10 10.62
N SER A 22 -6.06 11.38 10.99
CA SER A 22 -5.97 10.33 12.01
C SER A 22 -5.07 9.18 11.54
N PRO A 23 -4.62 8.28 12.43
CA PRO A 23 -3.88 7.09 12.02
C PRO A 23 -4.65 6.26 10.99
N HIS A 24 -3.98 5.86 9.91
CA HIS A 24 -4.53 5.02 8.85
C HIS A 24 -3.95 3.61 8.92
N ILE A 25 -4.71 2.62 8.44
CA ILE A 25 -4.25 1.25 8.24
C ILE A 25 -4.43 0.91 6.77
N PHE A 26 -3.33 0.72 6.05
CA PHE A 26 -3.35 0.31 4.65
C PHE A 26 -3.08 -1.20 4.52
N ARG A 27 -4.00 -1.91 3.86
CA ARG A 27 -3.94 -3.36 3.61
C ARG A 27 -3.75 -3.64 2.12
N LEU A 28 -2.81 -2.91 1.50
CA LEU A 28 -2.57 -2.93 0.05
C LEU A 28 -1.36 -3.77 -0.35
N ARG A 29 -0.68 -4.41 0.63
CA ARG A 29 0.40 -5.34 0.36
C ARG A 29 -0.17 -6.76 0.21
N PRO A 30 0.14 -7.48 -0.88
CA PRO A 30 -0.26 -8.88 -1.02
C PRO A 30 0.24 -9.74 0.14
N ALA A 31 -0.52 -10.77 0.49
CA ALA A 31 -0.13 -11.74 1.50
C ALA A 31 1.12 -12.52 1.07
N VAL A 32 2.00 -12.86 2.02
CA VAL A 32 3.21 -13.67 1.75
C VAL A 32 2.88 -15.10 1.29
N HIS A 33 1.71 -15.60 1.68
CA HIS A 33 1.20 -16.91 1.26
C HIS A 33 0.32 -16.81 0.01
N SER A 34 0.37 -15.70 -0.74
CA SER A 34 -0.33 -15.58 -2.01
C SER A 34 0.20 -16.62 -3.00
N ARG A 35 -0.72 -17.29 -3.69
CA ARG A 35 -0.37 -18.35 -4.65
C ARG A 35 0.38 -17.78 -5.86
N THR A 36 0.07 -16.55 -6.26
CA THR A 36 0.78 -15.81 -7.31
C THR A 36 2.05 -15.18 -6.72
N PRO A 37 3.25 -15.53 -7.19
CA PRO A 37 4.49 -14.92 -6.71
C PRO A 37 4.55 -13.42 -6.98
N ILE A 38 4.85 -12.65 -5.94
CA ILE A 38 5.06 -11.20 -6.03
C ILE A 38 6.56 -10.93 -6.09
N GLU A 39 7.03 -10.40 -7.22
CA GLU A 39 8.44 -10.13 -7.47
C GLU A 39 8.87 -8.78 -6.88
N ALA A 40 7.98 -7.77 -6.95
CA ALA A 40 8.24 -6.45 -6.41
C ALA A 40 6.96 -5.82 -5.86
N TYR A 41 7.14 -4.98 -4.84
CA TYR A 41 6.09 -4.20 -4.21
C TYR A 41 6.64 -2.83 -3.82
N THR A 42 5.90 -1.78 -4.14
CA THR A 42 6.20 -0.42 -3.70
C THR A 42 4.96 0.22 -3.10
N LEU A 43 5.13 0.96 -1.99
CA LEU A 43 4.10 1.79 -1.37
C LEU A 43 4.63 3.21 -1.26
N LYS A 44 3.94 4.16 -1.90
CA LYS A 44 4.22 5.60 -1.79
C LYS A 44 3.02 6.26 -1.13
N ILE A 45 3.29 7.05 -0.10
CA ILE A 45 2.26 7.79 0.64
C ILE A 45 2.65 9.26 0.66
N THR A 46 1.66 10.11 0.40
CA THR A 46 1.72 11.57 0.59
C THR A 46 0.70 11.94 1.66
N PRO A 47 1.03 12.76 2.68
CA PRO A 47 2.27 13.54 2.86
C PRO A 47 3.54 12.72 3.02
N LYS A 48 4.70 13.23 2.57
CA LYS A 48 6.00 12.53 2.72
C LYS A 48 6.43 12.41 4.19
N GLU A 49 6.05 13.38 5.02
CA GLU A 49 6.28 13.34 6.46
C GLU A 49 5.20 12.47 7.12
N HIS A 50 5.55 11.20 7.37
CA HIS A 50 4.70 10.26 8.08
C HIS A 50 5.58 9.18 8.74
N PHE A 51 5.02 8.53 9.76
CA PHE A 51 5.61 7.36 10.37
C PHE A 51 4.84 6.13 9.91
N ILE A 52 5.57 5.12 9.42
CA ILE A 52 5.00 3.84 9.00
C ILE A 52 5.48 2.72 9.94
N ASN A 53 4.52 1.97 10.48
CA ASN A 53 4.79 0.75 11.24
C ASN A 53 4.13 -0.43 10.54
N TRP A 54 4.95 -1.37 10.08
CA TRP A 54 4.49 -2.60 9.45
C TRP A 54 4.18 -3.67 10.48
N GLN A 55 2.98 -4.21 10.42
CA GLN A 55 2.50 -5.25 11.33
C GLN A 55 1.89 -6.40 10.53
N GLN A 56 1.85 -7.58 11.13
CA GLN A 56 1.08 -8.71 10.61
C GLN A 56 -0.21 -8.88 11.42
N ASP A 57 -1.32 -9.13 10.73
CA ASP A 57 -2.55 -9.57 11.39
C ASP A 57 -2.49 -11.06 11.76
N PRO A 58 -3.45 -11.59 12.55
CA PRO A 58 -3.49 -13.01 12.89
C PRO A 58 -3.59 -13.98 11.71
N PHE A 59 -3.99 -13.49 10.52
CA PHE A 59 -4.05 -14.27 9.29
C PHE A 59 -2.75 -14.14 8.46
N GLY A 60 -1.72 -13.47 8.98
CA GLY A 60 -0.42 -13.30 8.31
C GLY A 60 -0.42 -12.23 7.21
N ASN A 61 -1.44 -11.38 7.11
CA ASN A 61 -1.44 -10.27 6.14
C ASN A 61 -0.62 -9.10 6.68
N TYR A 62 0.14 -8.45 5.80
CA TYR A 62 0.87 -7.23 6.16
C TYR A 62 -0.07 -6.02 6.14
N GLN A 63 0.00 -5.22 7.20
CA GLN A 63 -0.71 -3.97 7.34
C GLN A 63 0.27 -2.84 7.65
N ALA A 64 0.19 -1.76 6.89
CA ALA A 64 0.92 -0.54 7.18
C ALA A 64 0.06 0.35 8.06
N ARG A 65 0.43 0.51 9.33
CA ARG A 65 -0.14 1.53 10.22
C ARG A 65 0.64 2.82 10.02
N VAL A 66 -0.04 3.87 9.57
CA VAL A 66 0.59 5.13 9.19
C VAL A 66 0.04 6.26 10.04
N VAL A 67 0.92 7.07 10.61
CA VAL A 67 0.59 8.24 11.43
C VAL A 67 1.17 9.48 10.77
N PHE A 68 0.37 10.55 10.71
CA PHE A 68 0.72 11.81 10.06
C PHE A 68 0.83 12.91 11.12
N PRO A 69 2.04 13.44 11.41
CA PRO A 69 2.22 14.47 12.43
C PRO A 69 1.75 15.86 11.98
N ALA A 70 1.87 16.17 10.69
CA ALA A 70 1.54 17.47 10.13
C ALA A 70 0.15 17.50 9.47
N LYS A 71 -0.47 18.69 9.44
CA LYS A 71 -1.68 18.92 8.64
C LYS A 71 -1.36 18.91 7.15
N THR A 72 -2.29 18.43 6.33
CA THR A 72 -2.12 18.35 4.87
C THR A 72 -3.37 18.79 4.11
N ARG A 73 -3.20 19.10 2.83
CA ARG A 73 -4.28 19.30 1.85
C ARG A 73 -4.44 18.12 0.90
N GLU A 74 -3.56 17.12 1.00
CA GLU A 74 -3.56 15.95 0.15
C GLU A 74 -3.21 14.69 0.93
N LEU A 75 -3.99 13.64 0.72
CA LEU A 75 -3.62 12.26 1.03
C LEU A 75 -3.57 11.48 -0.28
N SER A 76 -2.39 11.02 -0.67
CA SER A 76 -2.21 10.15 -1.84
C SER A 76 -1.59 8.84 -1.43
N VAL A 77 -2.15 7.74 -1.91
CA VAL A 77 -1.65 6.38 -1.67
C VAL A 77 -1.49 5.72 -3.02
N GLU A 78 -0.26 5.36 -3.34
CA GLU A 78 0.11 4.69 -4.58
C GLU A 78 0.82 3.39 -4.27
N VAL A 79 0.37 2.32 -4.91
CA VAL A 79 0.91 0.98 -4.78
C VAL A 79 1.22 0.42 -6.15
N GLU A 80 2.39 -0.17 -6.27
CA GLU A 80 2.80 -0.90 -7.46
C GLU A 80 3.17 -2.32 -7.07
N VAL A 81 2.69 -3.28 -7.84
CA VAL A 81 2.95 -4.71 -7.65
C VAL A 81 3.39 -5.31 -8.97
N ILE A 82 4.52 -5.99 -8.97
CA ILE A 82 4.96 -6.84 -10.09
C ILE A 82 4.68 -8.28 -9.70
N ALA A 83 3.75 -8.92 -10.40
CA ALA A 83 3.32 -10.29 -10.16
C ALA A 83 3.71 -11.19 -11.33
N ASN A 84 4.17 -12.39 -11.01
CA ASN A 84 4.45 -13.42 -12.00
C ASN A 84 3.25 -14.37 -12.10
N MET A 85 2.43 -14.20 -13.13
CA MET A 85 1.23 -15.01 -13.37
C MET A 85 1.65 -16.34 -13.98
N VAL A 86 1.76 -17.34 -13.11
CA VAL A 86 1.95 -18.74 -13.46
C VAL A 86 0.61 -19.47 -13.36
N VAL A 87 0.39 -20.47 -14.22
CA VAL A 87 -0.78 -21.35 -14.09
C VAL A 87 -0.57 -22.20 -12.84
N ILE A 88 -1.57 -22.19 -11.96
CA ILE A 88 -1.58 -22.95 -10.71
C ILE A 88 -2.62 -24.05 -10.90
N ASN A 89 -2.14 -25.28 -11.11
CA ASN A 89 -2.97 -26.48 -11.20
C ASN A 89 -3.05 -27.18 -9.84
#